data_AF-A0A0J6CKC7-F1
#
_entry.id   AF-A0A0J6CKC7-F1
#
_cell.length_a   1.000
_cell.length_b   1.000
_cell.length_c   1.000
_cell.angle_alpha   90.00
_cell.angle_beta   90.00
_cell.angle_gamma   90.00
#
_symmetry.space_group_name_H-M   'P 1'
#
loop_
_entity.id
_entity.type
_entity.pdbx_description
1 polymer ?
#
loop_
_entity_poly.entity_id
_entity_poly.type
_entity_poly.pdbx_seq_one_letter_code
_entity_poly.pdbx_strand_id
1 'polypeptide(L)'
;MSKFLLRILCCVLIINGAAFFSYVSAQSVPNGDFSAEWETGYNGVGKQPAFWKASNVSQMGVKKELVTRNSDGSVQLTNQFVGLFGIGSNAPAYISLGTPWVYANISDISKSDGGTTGGIEFTHRPDSIVGVFKRKVVAEETAWMVLYLWKGTVVSQSPDDKELIDNEKDVLAENGSVTLIGKAEFEIKGELSDWTRISVPVDYLSEEAPEKMNITISGADYRNRSLIKENNTLSVQSVELIYKDPVSTEKVQLPSDLISVVDNILYLNGNYKNLTVYAMSGKQLYYSARPGETVSLSSLPAGIYSLRVEGEQGVQTMKFRVR
;
A
#
# COMPACT_ATOMS: atom_id res chain seq x y z
N MET A 1 47.59 -46.79 2.77
CA MET A 1 47.05 -46.84 4.16
C MET A 1 48.24 -46.71 5.09
N SER A 2 48.38 -45.76 6.00
CA SER A 2 47.45 -44.78 6.54
C SER A 2 48.23 -43.49 6.85
N LYS A 3 48.01 -42.42 6.06
CA LYS A 3 48.53 -41.06 6.30
C LYS A 3 47.60 -40.34 7.28
N PHE A 4 47.55 -40.81 8.52
CA PHE A 4 46.77 -40.20 9.59
C PHE A 4 47.70 -40.04 10.79
N LEU A 5 48.11 -38.80 11.09
CA LEU A 5 48.36 -38.28 12.46
C LEU A 5 49.26 -37.03 12.54
N LEU A 6 49.76 -36.47 11.43
CA LEU A 6 50.65 -35.31 11.51
C LEU A 6 50.17 -34.10 10.70
N ARG A 7 49.04 -33.50 11.10
CA ARG A 7 48.67 -32.09 10.84
C ARG A 7 47.74 -31.59 11.96
N ILE A 8 48.28 -31.53 13.17
CA ILE A 8 47.76 -30.65 14.22
C ILE A 8 48.63 -29.40 14.17
N LEU A 9 48.00 -28.23 14.28
CA LEU A 9 48.61 -26.90 14.45
C LEU A 9 49.03 -26.16 13.16
N CYS A 10 48.03 -25.63 12.44
CA CYS A 10 48.04 -24.28 11.82
C CYS A 10 46.75 -24.10 11.00
N CYS A 11 45.69 -23.57 11.62
CA CYS A 11 44.62 -22.81 10.96
C CYS A 11 43.73 -22.19 12.06
N VAL A 12 44.13 -21.02 12.52
CA VAL A 12 43.30 -20.08 13.28
C VAL A 12 42.54 -19.22 12.26
N LEU A 13 41.24 -18.97 12.51
CA LEU A 13 40.29 -18.04 11.86
C LEU A 13 39.87 -18.44 10.43
N ILE A 14 38.59 -18.51 10.06
CA ILE A 14 37.60 -17.42 10.09
C ILE A 14 36.19 -17.99 10.37
N ILE A 15 35.52 -17.42 11.38
CA ILE A 15 34.07 -17.41 11.52
C ILE A 15 33.51 -16.64 10.33
N ASN A 16 32.61 -17.21 9.53
CA ASN A 16 31.65 -16.38 8.80
C ASN A 16 30.34 -17.12 8.60
N GLY A 17 29.28 -16.39 8.95
CA GLY A 17 27.94 -16.88 9.07
C GLY A 17 27.44 -17.48 7.76
N ALA A 18 26.86 -18.67 7.87
CA ALA A 18 25.71 -18.97 7.05
C ALA A 18 24.62 -17.95 7.42
N ALA A 19 24.66 -16.79 6.77
CA ALA A 19 23.50 -15.93 6.68
C ALA A 19 22.42 -16.79 6.02
N PHE A 20 21.49 -17.27 6.83
CA PHE A 20 20.17 -17.64 6.36
C PHE A 20 19.60 -16.37 5.71
N PHE A 21 19.81 -16.21 4.41
CA PHE A 21 19.01 -15.32 3.60
C PHE A 21 17.63 -15.98 3.51
N SER A 22 16.80 -15.72 4.52
CA SER A 22 15.36 -15.86 4.40
C SER A 22 14.97 -14.99 3.22
N TYR A 23 14.55 -15.59 2.11
CA TYR A 23 13.82 -14.88 1.09
C TYR A 23 12.56 -14.33 1.77
N VAL A 24 12.59 -13.06 2.14
CA VAL A 24 11.41 -12.35 2.63
C VAL A 24 10.50 -12.18 1.42
N SER A 25 9.55 -13.12 1.25
CA SER A 25 8.55 -13.06 0.21
C SER A 25 7.67 -11.84 0.45
N ALA A 26 7.50 -10.98 -0.56
CA ALA A 26 6.69 -9.76 -0.46
C ALA A 26 5.31 -10.05 0.17
N GLN A 27 4.98 -9.34 1.26
CA GLN A 27 3.69 -9.48 1.94
C GLN A 27 2.60 -8.73 1.16
N SER A 28 1.64 -9.47 0.61
CA SER A 28 0.49 -8.92 -0.09
C SER A 28 -0.55 -8.32 0.87
N VAL A 29 -1.42 -7.45 0.36
CA VAL A 29 -2.64 -7.05 1.07
C VAL A 29 -3.54 -8.28 1.23
N PRO A 30 -3.96 -8.63 2.46
CA PRO A 30 -4.85 -9.77 2.65
C PRO A 30 -6.20 -9.49 1.97
N ASN A 31 -6.63 -10.41 1.10
CA ASN A 31 -7.90 -10.31 0.35
C ASN A 31 -8.08 -8.94 -0.33
N GLY A 32 -6.99 -8.40 -0.91
CA GLY A 32 -6.99 -7.08 -1.56
C GLY A 32 -7.84 -7.01 -2.83
N ASP A 33 -8.22 -8.14 -3.43
CA ASP A 33 -9.13 -8.23 -4.58
C ASP A 33 -10.60 -8.43 -4.18
N PHE A 34 -10.87 -8.57 -2.87
CA PHE A 34 -12.19 -8.80 -2.28
C PHE A 34 -12.95 -10.01 -2.85
N SER A 35 -12.22 -10.97 -3.40
CA SER A 35 -12.80 -12.17 -4.03
C SER A 35 -13.22 -13.23 -3.02
N ALA A 36 -12.58 -13.25 -1.84
CA ALA A 36 -12.90 -14.20 -0.78
C ALA A 36 -14.33 -14.01 -0.24
N GLU A 37 -14.88 -15.09 0.31
CA GLU A 37 -16.21 -15.05 0.92
C GLU A 37 -16.30 -13.99 2.03
N TRP A 38 -17.35 -13.18 1.96
CA TRP A 38 -17.56 -12.10 2.93
C TRP A 38 -18.04 -12.66 4.27
N GLU A 39 -17.41 -12.21 5.35
CA GLU A 39 -17.73 -12.62 6.71
C GLU A 39 -18.81 -11.72 7.33
N THR A 40 -19.42 -12.19 8.42
CA THR A 40 -20.29 -11.33 9.23
C THR A 40 -19.49 -10.16 9.77
N GLY A 41 -20.07 -8.95 9.75
CA GLY A 41 -19.44 -7.75 10.27
C GLY A 41 -18.92 -7.96 11.70
N TYR A 42 -17.75 -7.40 12.02
CA TYR A 42 -17.08 -7.61 13.31
C TYR A 42 -17.95 -7.22 14.52
N ASN A 43 -18.89 -6.30 14.34
CA ASN A 43 -19.85 -5.83 15.33
C ASN A 43 -21.27 -6.42 15.14
N GLY A 44 -21.40 -7.45 14.29
CA GLY A 44 -22.64 -8.15 14.01
C GLY A 44 -23.60 -7.46 13.03
N VAL A 45 -23.14 -6.44 12.28
CA VAL A 45 -23.97 -5.71 11.31
C VAL A 45 -23.47 -5.93 9.89
N GLY A 46 -24.37 -6.45 9.05
CA GLY A 46 -24.10 -6.72 7.64
C GLY A 46 -23.00 -7.74 7.41
N LYS A 47 -22.43 -7.67 6.21
CA LYS A 47 -21.26 -8.43 5.78
C LYS A 47 -20.07 -7.50 5.55
N GLN A 48 -18.86 -8.05 5.60
CA GLN A 48 -17.62 -7.34 5.32
C GLN A 48 -16.65 -8.24 4.53
N PRO A 49 -15.70 -7.68 3.76
CA PRO A 49 -14.67 -8.49 3.13
C PRO A 49 -13.86 -9.23 4.20
N ALA A 50 -13.55 -10.51 3.98
CA ALA A 50 -12.68 -11.26 4.87
C ALA A 50 -11.36 -10.51 5.12
N PHE A 51 -10.86 -10.54 6.35
CA PHE A 51 -9.67 -9.82 6.84
C PHE A 51 -9.78 -8.30 6.98
N TRP A 52 -10.82 -7.68 6.41
CA TRP A 52 -11.10 -6.26 6.57
C TRP A 52 -12.20 -6.04 7.59
N LYS A 53 -12.27 -4.85 8.18
CA LYS A 53 -13.36 -4.42 9.06
C LYS A 53 -14.10 -3.27 8.42
N ALA A 54 -15.41 -3.43 8.28
CA ALA A 54 -16.28 -2.42 7.70
C ALA A 54 -16.82 -1.48 8.78
N SER A 55 -16.93 -0.19 8.47
CA SER A 55 -17.49 0.83 9.39
C SER A 55 -19.01 0.76 9.58
N ASN A 56 -19.64 -0.38 9.27
CA ASN A 56 -21.06 -0.63 9.54
C ASN A 56 -21.37 -0.27 11.00
N VAL A 57 -22.47 0.42 11.24
CA VAL A 57 -22.76 0.95 12.57
C VAL A 57 -23.59 -0.04 13.38
N SER A 58 -23.16 -0.30 14.60
CA SER A 58 -23.94 -0.94 15.66
C SER A 58 -23.76 -0.12 16.94
N GLN A 59 -24.65 0.84 17.18
CA GLN A 59 -24.49 1.78 18.29
C GLN A 59 -25.84 2.18 18.87
N MET A 60 -26.00 2.03 20.18
CA MET A 60 -27.21 2.42 20.93
C MET A 60 -28.52 1.89 20.33
N GLY A 61 -28.51 0.65 19.83
CA GLY A 61 -29.67 0.01 19.19
C GLY A 61 -29.88 0.38 17.72
N VAL A 62 -29.14 1.35 17.17
CA VAL A 62 -29.14 1.67 15.73
C VAL A 62 -28.16 0.75 15.01
N LYS A 63 -28.65 0.08 13.97
CA LYS A 63 -27.84 -0.74 13.07
C LYS A 63 -27.92 -0.21 11.65
N LYS A 64 -26.78 -0.01 10.98
CA LYS A 64 -26.73 0.50 9.61
C LYS A 64 -25.59 -0.13 8.82
N GLU A 65 -25.91 -0.64 7.63
CA GLU A 65 -24.92 -1.12 6.67
C GLU A 65 -24.46 0.03 5.77
N LEU A 66 -23.23 0.50 6.02
CA LEU A 66 -22.55 1.52 5.22
C LEU A 66 -21.70 0.88 4.11
N VAL A 67 -21.31 -0.38 4.30
CA VAL A 67 -20.47 -1.17 3.41
C VAL A 67 -21.24 -2.40 2.94
N THR A 68 -21.31 -2.57 1.63
CA THR A 68 -22.00 -3.69 0.98
C THR A 68 -21.17 -4.23 -0.18
N ARG A 69 -21.52 -5.39 -0.71
CA ARG A 69 -20.87 -5.99 -1.88
C ARG A 69 -21.69 -5.70 -3.14
N ASN A 70 -21.05 -5.15 -4.17
CA ASN A 70 -21.66 -5.01 -5.49
C ASN A 70 -21.77 -6.36 -6.20
N SER A 71 -22.65 -6.42 -7.21
CA SER A 71 -22.83 -7.62 -8.03
C SER A 71 -21.57 -8.07 -8.81
N ASP A 72 -20.66 -7.13 -9.10
CA ASP A 72 -19.37 -7.40 -9.74
C ASP A 72 -18.27 -7.82 -8.74
N GLY A 73 -18.63 -8.01 -7.47
CA GLY A 73 -17.72 -8.43 -6.39
C GLY A 73 -17.03 -7.27 -5.67
N SER A 74 -17.06 -6.04 -6.20
CA SER A 74 -16.41 -4.88 -5.59
C SER A 74 -17.06 -4.46 -4.26
N VAL A 75 -16.30 -3.77 -3.42
CA VAL A 75 -16.80 -3.18 -2.17
C VAL A 75 -17.51 -1.88 -2.49
N GLN A 76 -18.74 -1.70 -2.02
CA GLN A 76 -19.49 -0.45 -2.11
C GLN A 76 -19.52 0.24 -0.74
N LEU A 77 -18.87 1.39 -0.65
CA LEU A 77 -18.93 2.30 0.50
C LEU A 77 -19.99 3.37 0.22
N THR A 78 -20.97 3.53 1.12
CA THR A 78 -22.04 4.53 1.01
C THR A 78 -22.20 5.28 2.32
N ASN A 79 -21.89 6.58 2.31
CA ASN A 79 -22.06 7.43 3.49
C ASN A 79 -23.55 7.59 3.80
N GLN A 80 -23.96 7.46 5.05
CA GLN A 80 -25.37 7.53 5.42
C GLN A 80 -25.59 8.34 6.69
N PHE A 81 -26.75 8.99 6.81
CA PHE A 81 -27.19 9.51 8.08
C PHE A 81 -27.48 8.34 9.02
N VAL A 82 -26.91 8.41 10.22
CA VAL A 82 -27.09 7.42 11.28
C VAL A 82 -27.62 8.12 12.53
N GLY A 83 -28.81 7.72 12.95
CA GLY A 83 -29.52 8.35 14.05
C GLY A 83 -30.89 7.74 14.29
N LEU A 84 -31.56 8.22 15.33
CA LEU A 84 -32.91 7.82 15.70
C LEU A 84 -33.75 9.08 15.95
N PHE A 85 -35.00 9.10 15.46
CA PHE A 85 -35.92 10.23 15.61
C PHE A 85 -35.35 11.60 15.20
N GLY A 86 -34.52 11.63 14.15
CA GLY A 86 -33.88 12.86 13.64
C GLY A 86 -32.64 13.31 14.42
N ILE A 87 -32.28 12.64 15.51
CA ILE A 87 -31.05 12.89 16.28
C ILE A 87 -29.97 11.94 15.74
N GLY A 88 -28.94 12.50 15.12
CA GLY A 88 -27.87 11.72 14.51
C GLY A 88 -26.89 12.55 13.70
N SER A 89 -26.05 11.87 12.93
CA SER A 89 -25.08 12.50 12.03
C SER A 89 -24.79 11.62 10.83
N ASN A 90 -24.23 12.21 9.79
CA ASN A 90 -23.63 11.43 8.70
C ASN A 90 -22.45 10.62 9.24
N ALA A 91 -22.44 9.33 8.91
CA ALA A 91 -21.38 8.39 9.25
C ALA A 91 -20.56 8.05 7.99
N PRO A 92 -19.23 8.01 8.09
CA PRO A 92 -18.36 7.68 6.97
C PRO A 92 -18.42 6.17 6.68
N ALA A 93 -18.60 5.82 5.41
CA ALA A 93 -18.42 4.45 4.95
C ALA A 93 -16.95 4.20 4.61
N TYR A 94 -16.33 3.25 5.31
CA TYR A 94 -14.95 2.86 5.07
C TYR A 94 -14.71 1.40 5.41
N ILE A 95 -13.63 0.86 4.84
CA ILE A 95 -13.03 -0.41 5.24
C ILE A 95 -11.61 -0.18 5.74
N SER A 96 -11.19 -0.96 6.72
CA SER A 96 -9.84 -0.89 7.27
C SER A 96 -9.28 -2.28 7.60
N LEU A 97 -7.96 -2.40 7.65
CA LEU A 97 -7.30 -3.59 8.21
C LEU A 97 -7.30 -3.55 9.76
N GLY A 98 -7.43 -2.36 10.34
CA GLY A 98 -7.70 -2.14 11.76
C GLY A 98 -9.19 -2.29 12.11
N THR A 99 -9.53 -2.13 13.39
CA THR A 99 -10.89 -2.26 13.91
C THR A 99 -11.53 -0.88 14.13
N PRO A 100 -12.65 -0.57 13.48
CA PRO A 100 -13.41 0.64 13.76
C PRO A 100 -13.93 0.68 15.20
N TRP A 101 -13.90 1.86 15.81
CA TRP A 101 -14.55 2.13 17.09
C TRP A 101 -15.41 3.40 16.97
N VAL A 102 -16.45 3.48 17.79
CA VAL A 102 -17.39 4.60 17.80
C VAL A 102 -17.85 4.90 19.22
N TYR A 103 -17.92 6.18 19.54
CA TYR A 103 -18.53 6.72 20.74
C TYR A 103 -19.63 7.71 20.34
N ALA A 104 -20.89 7.38 20.64
CA ALA A 104 -22.02 8.28 20.39
C ALA A 104 -22.39 9.05 21.66
N ASN A 105 -22.37 10.38 21.57
CA ASN A 105 -22.82 11.27 22.62
C ASN A 105 -24.20 11.86 22.24
N ILE A 106 -25.25 11.44 22.95
CA ILE A 106 -26.63 11.86 22.66
C ILE A 106 -26.90 13.29 23.14
N SER A 107 -26.28 13.72 24.25
CA SER A 107 -26.53 15.07 24.80
C SER A 107 -25.84 16.16 24.00
N ASP A 108 -24.74 15.82 23.33
CA ASP A 108 -24.00 16.71 22.44
C ASP A 108 -23.36 15.90 21.32
N ILE A 109 -24.05 15.84 20.17
CA ILE A 109 -23.60 15.09 19.00
C ILE A 109 -22.19 15.52 18.57
N SER A 110 -21.81 16.79 18.78
CA SER A 110 -20.48 17.31 18.43
C SER A 110 -19.34 16.66 19.22
N LYS A 111 -19.65 16.06 20.38
CA LYS A 111 -18.71 15.30 21.22
C LYS A 111 -18.68 13.80 20.92
N SER A 112 -19.47 13.31 19.97
CA SER A 112 -19.32 11.94 19.51
C SER A 112 -18.00 11.81 18.75
N ASP A 113 -17.31 10.70 18.94
CA ASP A 113 -15.99 10.44 18.36
C ASP A 113 -15.96 9.05 17.73
N GLY A 114 -14.92 8.78 16.96
CA GLY A 114 -14.69 7.49 16.35
C GLY A 114 -13.34 7.45 15.67
N GLY A 115 -12.97 6.25 15.24
CA GLY A 115 -11.71 6.06 14.56
C GLY A 115 -11.47 4.59 14.29
N THR A 116 -10.22 4.26 14.07
CA THR A 116 -9.76 2.89 13.85
C THR A 116 -8.61 2.61 14.80
N THR A 117 -8.62 1.44 15.43
CA THR A 117 -7.53 0.92 16.26
C THR A 117 -6.83 -0.25 15.59
N GLY A 118 -5.53 -0.38 15.84
CA GLY A 118 -4.74 -1.51 15.36
C GLY A 118 -4.53 -1.53 13.85
N GLY A 119 -4.32 -2.74 13.34
CA GLY A 119 -3.97 -3.06 11.96
C GLY A 119 -3.55 -4.51 11.88
N ILE A 120 -2.62 -4.82 10.99
CA ILE A 120 -2.00 -6.16 10.88
C ILE A 120 -0.51 -6.09 11.15
N GLU A 121 0.04 -7.21 11.62
CA GLU A 121 1.50 -7.43 11.67
C GLU A 121 2.07 -7.34 10.26
N PHE A 122 3.10 -6.51 10.10
CA PHE A 122 3.66 -6.18 8.81
C PHE A 122 5.09 -5.66 8.93
N THR A 123 6.02 -6.36 8.30
CA THR A 123 7.47 -6.09 8.43
C THR A 123 8.13 -5.63 7.14
N HIS A 124 7.35 -5.38 6.10
CA HIS A 124 7.84 -5.08 4.76
C HIS A 124 7.82 -3.58 4.46
N ARG A 125 8.50 -3.18 3.39
CA ARG A 125 8.58 -1.78 2.95
C ARG A 125 8.10 -1.64 1.49
N PRO A 126 6.79 -1.55 1.23
CA PRO A 126 6.25 -1.37 -0.12
C PRO A 126 6.56 0.02 -0.68
N ASP A 127 6.78 0.11 -1.99
CA ASP A 127 7.03 1.39 -2.66
C ASP A 127 5.76 2.22 -2.85
N SER A 128 4.63 1.55 -3.05
CA SER A 128 3.34 2.23 -3.24
C SER A 128 2.16 1.34 -2.86
N ILE A 129 1.07 2.00 -2.46
CA ILE A 129 -0.26 1.41 -2.45
C ILE A 129 -0.97 1.77 -3.75
N VAL A 130 -1.70 0.82 -4.31
CA VAL A 130 -2.52 1.02 -5.49
C VAL A 130 -3.94 0.57 -5.18
N GLY A 131 -4.93 1.35 -5.60
CA GLY A 131 -6.32 0.92 -5.61
C GLY A 131 -7.02 1.21 -6.93
N VAL A 132 -8.13 0.51 -7.16
CA VAL A 132 -8.99 0.69 -8.35
C VAL A 132 -10.40 1.08 -7.92
N PHE A 133 -10.84 2.27 -8.36
CA PHE A 133 -12.02 2.94 -7.79
C PHE A 133 -13.03 3.41 -8.82
N LYS A 134 -14.31 3.46 -8.42
CA LYS A 134 -15.35 4.32 -9.00
C LYS A 134 -15.95 5.17 -7.90
N ARG A 135 -16.36 6.38 -8.21
CA ARG A 135 -16.87 7.32 -7.20
C ARG A 135 -18.07 8.08 -7.76
N LYS A 136 -19.17 8.08 -7.02
CA LYS A 136 -20.34 8.91 -7.29
C LYS A 136 -20.43 10.02 -6.26
N VAL A 137 -20.56 11.26 -6.74
CA VAL A 137 -20.66 12.45 -5.89
C VAL A 137 -22.09 13.00 -5.97
N VAL A 138 -22.80 12.95 -4.85
CA VAL A 138 -24.11 13.59 -4.65
C VAL A 138 -23.95 15.00 -4.11
N ALA A 139 -22.95 15.22 -3.24
CA ALA A 139 -22.56 16.53 -2.73
C ALA A 139 -21.04 16.59 -2.55
N GLU A 140 -20.44 17.77 -2.75
CA GLU A 140 -18.98 17.90 -2.67
C GLU A 140 -18.42 17.48 -1.32
N GLU A 141 -17.46 16.58 -1.39
CA GLU A 141 -16.74 15.95 -0.28
C GLU A 141 -15.45 15.31 -0.85
N THR A 142 -14.53 14.93 0.02
CA THR A 142 -13.32 14.19 -0.31
C THR A 142 -13.44 12.74 0.16
N ALA A 143 -13.06 11.77 -0.67
CA ALA A 143 -12.82 10.38 -0.25
C ALA A 143 -11.32 10.16 -0.04
N TRP A 144 -10.92 9.09 0.65
CA TRP A 144 -9.54 8.87 1.06
C TRP A 144 -9.05 7.45 0.81
N MET A 145 -7.80 7.34 0.36
CA MET A 145 -6.99 6.13 0.45
C MET A 145 -5.78 6.44 1.33
N VAL A 146 -5.60 5.64 2.38
CA VAL A 146 -4.59 5.86 3.42
C VAL A 146 -3.89 4.55 3.73
N LEU A 147 -2.57 4.58 3.71
CA LEU A 147 -1.71 3.53 4.24
C LEU A 147 -0.77 4.16 5.26
N TYR A 148 -0.55 3.48 6.37
CA TYR A 148 0.49 3.85 7.31
C TYR A 148 1.15 2.63 7.92
N LEU A 149 2.46 2.74 8.13
CA LEU A 149 3.36 1.73 8.63
C LEU A 149 3.98 2.27 9.92
N TRP A 150 3.97 1.49 11.00
CA TRP A 150 4.53 1.95 12.26
C TRP A 150 5.21 0.83 13.04
N LYS A 151 5.96 1.26 14.04
CA LYS A 151 6.66 0.42 15.00
C LYS A 151 6.24 0.80 16.42
N GLY A 152 6.20 -0.17 17.33
CA GLY A 152 5.79 0.04 18.71
C GLY A 152 4.28 -0.03 18.91
N THR A 153 3.85 0.39 20.11
CA THR A 153 2.43 0.37 20.51
C THR A 153 2.11 1.64 21.27
N VAL A 154 0.97 2.26 20.96
CA VAL A 154 0.39 3.36 21.74
C VAL A 154 -0.94 2.92 22.32
N VAL A 155 -1.20 3.34 23.56
CA VAL A 155 -2.49 3.10 24.23
C VAL A 155 -3.06 4.44 24.63
N SER A 156 -4.27 4.74 24.14
CA SER A 156 -5.06 5.90 24.53
C SER A 156 -6.44 5.47 25.01
N GLN A 157 -7.32 6.42 25.31
CA GLN A 157 -8.67 6.16 25.79
C GLN A 157 -9.68 6.90 24.91
N SER A 158 -10.82 6.25 24.65
CA SER A 158 -11.99 6.90 24.06
C SER A 158 -12.64 7.85 25.08
N PRO A 159 -13.60 8.70 24.66
CA PRO A 159 -14.34 9.55 25.59
C PRO A 159 -15.18 8.80 26.64
N ASP A 160 -15.42 7.50 26.46
CA ASP A 160 -16.08 6.61 27.43
C ASP A 160 -15.11 5.67 28.15
N ASP A 161 -13.84 6.08 28.28
CA ASP A 161 -12.78 5.39 29.02
C ASP A 161 -12.54 3.94 28.55
N LYS A 162 -12.77 3.67 27.26
CA LYS A 162 -12.37 2.41 26.64
C LYS A 162 -10.98 2.53 26.08
N GLU A 163 -10.19 1.50 26.33
CA GLU A 163 -8.84 1.40 25.83
C GLU A 163 -8.82 1.35 24.29
N LEU A 164 -7.98 2.21 23.70
CA LEU A 164 -7.72 2.28 22.28
C LEU A 164 -6.24 1.96 22.03
N ILE A 165 -5.97 0.75 21.56
CA ILE A 165 -4.61 0.32 21.20
C ILE A 165 -4.34 0.69 19.75
N ASP A 166 -3.23 1.38 19.49
CA ASP A 166 -2.83 1.83 18.15
C ASP A 166 -3.94 2.57 17.41
N ASN A 167 -4.57 3.52 18.11
CA ASN A 167 -5.57 4.39 17.53
C ASN A 167 -4.94 5.24 16.40
N GLU A 168 -5.58 5.31 15.24
CA GLU A 168 -5.04 5.96 14.03
C GLU A 168 -4.51 7.36 14.31
N LYS A 169 -5.27 8.19 15.03
CA LYS A 169 -4.87 9.58 15.37
C LYS A 169 -3.61 9.65 16.22
N ASP A 170 -3.40 8.67 17.09
CA ASP A 170 -2.25 8.60 18.00
C ASP A 170 -1.01 8.04 17.28
N VAL A 171 -1.21 7.04 16.41
CA VAL A 171 -0.14 6.49 15.56
C VAL A 171 0.38 7.54 14.57
N LEU A 172 -0.52 8.23 13.87
CA LEU A 172 -0.16 9.25 12.87
C LEU A 172 0.46 10.51 13.51
N ALA A 173 0.17 10.78 14.79
CA ALA A 173 0.77 11.88 15.55
C ALA A 173 2.06 11.48 16.27
N GLU A 174 2.49 10.22 16.17
CA GLU A 174 3.63 9.66 16.91
C GLU A 174 3.54 9.85 18.43
N ASN A 175 2.32 9.70 18.97
CA ASN A 175 2.10 9.78 20.41
C ASN A 175 2.71 8.56 21.14
N GLY A 176 3.24 8.79 22.34
CA GLY A 176 3.77 7.72 23.18
C GLY A 176 5.10 7.17 22.65
N SER A 177 5.21 5.84 22.57
CA SER A 177 6.43 5.13 22.11
C SER A 177 6.30 4.56 20.69
N VAL A 178 5.36 5.09 19.90
CA VAL A 178 5.19 4.72 18.50
C VAL A 178 6.13 5.52 17.61
N THR A 179 6.66 4.87 16.59
CA THR A 179 7.41 5.53 15.50
C THR A 179 6.68 5.30 14.19
N LEU A 180 6.34 6.38 13.50
CA LEU A 180 5.75 6.32 12.17
C LEU A 180 6.86 6.02 11.15
N ILE A 181 6.78 4.87 10.50
CA ILE A 181 7.81 4.42 9.57
C ILE A 181 7.59 4.99 8.18
N GLY A 182 6.35 4.97 7.71
CA GLY A 182 5.99 5.56 6.43
C GLY A 182 4.49 5.63 6.23
N LYS A 183 4.07 6.46 5.30
CA LYS A 183 2.65 6.67 4.99
C LYS A 183 2.41 7.00 3.53
N ALA A 184 1.24 6.65 3.03
CA ALA A 184 0.73 7.10 1.74
C ALA A 184 -0.69 7.62 1.96
N GLU A 185 -0.95 8.86 1.56
CA GLU A 185 -2.25 9.51 1.72
C GLU A 185 -2.68 10.11 0.40
N PHE A 186 -3.91 9.85 -0.02
CA PHE A 186 -4.43 10.38 -1.25
C PHE A 186 -5.91 10.75 -1.15
N GLU A 187 -6.21 11.98 -1.54
CA GLU A 187 -7.55 12.53 -1.65
C GLU A 187 -8.17 12.14 -3.00
N ILE A 188 -9.26 11.38 -2.95
CA ILE A 188 -10.07 11.04 -4.11
C ILE A 188 -11.18 12.10 -4.22
N LYS A 189 -10.96 13.08 -5.10
CA LYS A 189 -11.87 14.19 -5.39
C LYS A 189 -12.64 13.96 -6.68
N GLY A 190 -13.79 14.63 -6.79
CA GLY A 190 -14.65 14.56 -7.98
C GLY A 190 -15.28 13.20 -8.21
N GLU A 191 -16.04 13.09 -9.30
CA GLU A 191 -16.64 11.85 -9.77
C GLU A 191 -15.60 11.01 -10.51
N LEU A 192 -15.67 9.69 -10.36
CA LEU A 192 -14.92 8.71 -11.16
C LEU A 192 -15.94 7.79 -11.83
N SER A 193 -16.30 8.12 -13.08
CA SER A 193 -17.33 7.41 -13.87
C SER A 193 -16.92 5.97 -14.21
N ASP A 194 -15.61 5.77 -14.40
CA ASP A 194 -14.99 4.51 -14.80
C ASP A 194 -13.96 4.05 -13.78
N TRP A 195 -13.66 2.74 -13.82
CA TRP A 195 -12.66 2.13 -12.95
C TRP A 195 -11.31 2.81 -13.14
N THR A 196 -10.91 3.58 -12.13
CA THR A 196 -9.73 4.42 -12.17
C THR A 196 -8.69 3.84 -11.23
N ARG A 197 -7.52 3.50 -11.78
CA ARG A 197 -6.37 3.01 -11.02
C ARG A 197 -5.59 4.19 -10.45
N ILE A 198 -5.45 4.23 -9.12
CA ILE A 198 -4.72 5.27 -8.39
C ILE A 198 -3.53 4.60 -7.71
N SER A 199 -2.32 5.14 -7.92
CA SER A 199 -1.07 4.65 -7.34
C SER A 199 -0.43 5.75 -6.51
N VAL A 200 -0.14 5.47 -5.24
CA VAL A 200 0.36 6.47 -4.29
C VAL A 200 1.66 5.95 -3.68
N PRO A 201 2.78 6.67 -3.86
CA PRO A 201 4.04 6.26 -3.26
C PRO A 201 3.97 6.35 -1.73
N VAL A 202 4.66 5.42 -1.06
CA VAL A 202 4.85 5.50 0.38
C VAL A 202 5.98 6.50 0.67
N ASP A 203 5.65 7.52 1.44
CA ASP A 203 6.61 8.47 2.01
C ASP A 203 7.19 7.86 3.29
N TYR A 204 8.48 7.54 3.27
CA TYR A 204 9.18 6.94 4.40
C TYR A 204 9.81 8.01 5.28
N LEU A 205 9.45 7.98 6.57
CA LEU A 205 9.88 8.94 7.57
C LEU A 205 11.00 8.37 8.47
N SER A 206 11.13 7.04 8.50
CA SER A 206 12.19 6.33 9.23
C SER A 206 12.75 5.17 8.40
N GLU A 207 14.04 4.87 8.60
CA GLU A 207 14.74 3.72 8.00
C GLU A 207 14.46 2.39 8.74
N GLU A 208 13.81 2.43 9.90
CA GLU A 208 13.49 1.23 10.68
C GLU A 208 12.44 0.34 9.98
N ALA A 209 12.55 -0.99 10.12
CA ALA A 209 11.49 -1.87 9.64
C ALA A 209 10.18 -1.62 10.42
N PRO A 210 9.01 -1.59 9.75
CA PRO A 210 7.75 -1.54 10.46
C PRO A 210 7.49 -2.84 11.21
N GLU A 211 6.63 -2.77 12.22
CA GLU A 211 6.06 -3.94 12.88
C GLU A 211 4.60 -4.14 12.46
N LYS A 212 3.91 -3.05 12.11
CA LYS A 212 2.48 -3.05 11.81
C LYS A 212 2.15 -2.16 10.61
N MET A 213 1.06 -2.50 9.94
CA MET A 213 0.47 -1.72 8.85
C MET A 213 -1.04 -1.63 9.02
N ASN A 214 -1.59 -0.51 8.60
CA ASN A 214 -3.01 -0.38 8.35
C ASN A 214 -3.25 0.28 6.99
N ILE A 215 -4.36 -0.09 6.38
CA ILE A 215 -4.89 0.53 5.17
C ILE A 215 -6.33 0.91 5.47
N THR A 216 -6.69 2.17 5.21
CA THR A 216 -8.06 2.67 5.31
C THR A 216 -8.49 3.21 3.96
N ILE A 217 -9.60 2.70 3.44
CA ILE A 217 -10.26 3.21 2.24
C ILE A 217 -11.62 3.76 2.64
N SER A 218 -11.83 5.06 2.46
CA SER A 218 -13.03 5.77 2.89
C SER A 218 -13.73 6.44 1.72
N GLY A 219 -15.05 6.25 1.63
CA GLY A 219 -15.93 6.99 0.72
C GLY A 219 -16.27 8.42 1.20
N ALA A 220 -15.78 8.80 2.38
CA ALA A 220 -16.04 10.06 3.07
C ALA A 220 -14.76 10.77 3.51
N ASP A 221 -14.92 12.04 3.90
CA ASP A 221 -13.90 12.81 4.62
C ASP A 221 -13.93 12.43 6.10
N TYR A 222 -13.56 11.18 6.38
CA TYR A 222 -13.70 10.54 7.69
C TYR A 222 -12.85 11.20 8.79
N ARG A 223 -11.93 12.08 8.41
CA ARG A 223 -11.08 12.87 9.32
C ARG A 223 -11.77 14.12 9.82
N ASN A 224 -12.78 14.61 9.11
CA ASN A 224 -13.57 15.75 9.52
C ASN A 224 -15.06 15.45 9.36
N ARG A 225 -15.66 14.98 10.44
CA ARG A 225 -17.07 14.58 10.49
C ARG A 225 -18.05 15.65 9.99
N SER A 226 -17.74 16.93 10.20
CA SER A 226 -18.60 18.04 9.77
C SER A 226 -18.69 18.17 8.24
N LEU A 227 -17.71 17.62 7.53
CA LEU A 227 -17.66 17.64 6.08
C LEU A 227 -18.36 16.43 5.44
N ILE A 228 -18.72 15.41 6.22
CA ILE A 228 -19.27 14.17 5.69
C ILE A 228 -20.62 14.41 5.01
N LYS A 229 -20.74 13.98 3.75
CA LYS A 229 -21.97 14.12 2.95
C LYS A 229 -22.65 12.78 2.77
N GLU A 230 -23.95 12.77 3.05
CA GLU A 230 -24.79 11.61 2.85
C GLU A 230 -24.88 11.22 1.36
N ASN A 231 -24.99 9.92 1.10
CA ASN A 231 -25.22 9.31 -0.22
C ASN A 231 -24.08 9.43 -1.24
N ASN A 232 -22.96 10.05 -0.87
CA ASN A 232 -21.71 9.87 -1.62
C ASN A 232 -21.28 8.40 -1.55
N THR A 233 -20.74 7.90 -2.67
CA THR A 233 -20.32 6.51 -2.75
C THR A 233 -18.94 6.34 -3.37
N LEU A 234 -18.21 5.35 -2.86
CA LEU A 234 -16.94 4.89 -3.42
C LEU A 234 -17.02 3.37 -3.59
N SER A 235 -16.89 2.90 -4.82
CA SER A 235 -16.69 1.47 -5.11
C SER A 235 -15.21 1.16 -5.20
N VAL A 236 -14.79 0.06 -4.60
CA VAL A 236 -13.38 -0.38 -4.53
C VAL A 236 -13.30 -1.78 -5.13
N GLN A 237 -12.59 -1.90 -6.25
CA GLN A 237 -12.40 -3.18 -6.93
C GLN A 237 -11.20 -3.94 -6.38
N SER A 238 -10.09 -3.24 -6.10
CA SER A 238 -8.90 -3.86 -5.53
C SER A 238 -8.01 -2.88 -4.80
N VAL A 239 -7.17 -3.41 -3.92
CA VAL A 239 -6.09 -2.74 -3.21
C VAL A 239 -4.86 -3.66 -3.21
N GLU A 240 -3.73 -3.16 -3.72
CA GLU A 240 -2.48 -3.90 -3.81
C GLU A 240 -1.30 -3.08 -3.28
N LEU A 241 -0.29 -3.77 -2.75
CA LEU A 241 1.01 -3.19 -2.45
C LEU A 241 1.96 -3.51 -3.58
N ILE A 242 2.60 -2.48 -4.11
CA ILE A 242 3.65 -2.65 -5.10
C ILE A 242 4.99 -2.56 -4.38
N TYR A 243 5.73 -3.65 -4.50
CA TYR A 243 7.14 -3.71 -4.18
C TYR A 243 7.89 -3.62 -5.50
N LYS A 244 8.81 -2.68 -5.61
CA LYS A 244 9.94 -2.87 -6.51
C LYS A 244 10.64 -4.12 -6.01
N ASP A 245 10.95 -5.02 -6.93
CA ASP A 245 11.70 -6.22 -6.64
C ASP A 245 12.92 -5.88 -5.75
N PRO A 246 13.22 -6.63 -4.68
CA PRO A 246 14.49 -6.51 -3.95
C PRO A 246 15.71 -6.68 -4.86
N VAL A 247 15.54 -7.15 -6.10
CA VAL A 247 16.54 -7.12 -7.18
C VAL A 247 16.90 -5.68 -7.64
N SER A 248 16.32 -4.61 -7.07
CA SER A 248 16.76 -3.23 -7.37
C SER A 248 17.22 -2.40 -6.17
N THR A 249 17.44 -3.01 -5.00
CA THR A 249 18.23 -2.39 -3.91
C THR A 249 19.40 -3.26 -3.49
N GLU A 250 19.94 -4.05 -4.40
CA GLU A 250 21.39 -4.07 -4.45
C GLU A 250 21.80 -2.65 -4.86
N LYS A 251 22.74 -2.04 -4.13
CA LYS A 251 23.81 -1.41 -4.88
C LYS A 251 24.37 -2.56 -5.71
N VAL A 252 23.84 -2.75 -6.92
CA VAL A 252 24.58 -3.45 -7.94
C VAL A 252 25.73 -2.50 -8.11
N GLN A 253 26.85 -2.81 -7.47
CA GLN A 253 28.10 -2.61 -8.16
C GLN A 253 27.90 -3.37 -9.47
N LEU A 254 27.32 -2.66 -10.45
CA LEU A 254 27.75 -2.87 -11.79
C LEU A 254 29.27 -2.70 -11.68
N PRO A 255 30.08 -3.49 -12.39
CA PRO A 255 31.29 -2.89 -12.91
C PRO A 255 30.78 -1.59 -13.54
N SER A 256 31.09 -0.45 -12.93
CA SER A 256 30.45 0.87 -13.08
C SER A 256 30.55 1.44 -14.50
N ASP A 257 30.90 0.60 -15.45
CA ASP A 257 31.54 0.96 -16.68
C ASP A 257 30.74 0.45 -17.89
N LEU A 258 29.77 -0.49 -17.75
CA LEU A 258 29.20 -1.23 -18.89
C LEU A 258 27.89 -0.67 -19.50
N ILE A 259 26.98 -0.08 -18.71
CA ILE A 259 25.70 0.47 -19.25
C ILE A 259 25.26 1.69 -18.42
N SER A 260 24.92 2.80 -19.07
CA SER A 260 24.34 4.00 -18.41
C SER A 260 23.32 4.71 -19.30
N VAL A 261 22.38 5.46 -18.70
CA VAL A 261 21.45 6.33 -19.43
C VAL A 261 21.57 7.76 -18.91
N VAL A 262 21.96 8.69 -19.79
CA VAL A 262 22.09 10.13 -19.49
C VAL A 262 21.42 10.91 -20.61
N ASP A 263 20.55 11.87 -20.27
CA ASP A 263 19.86 12.76 -21.22
C ASP A 263 19.20 12.03 -22.41
N ASN A 264 18.47 10.94 -22.11
CA ASN A 264 17.81 10.09 -23.11
C ASN A 264 18.78 9.45 -24.12
N ILE A 265 20.05 9.27 -23.74
CA ILE A 265 21.06 8.51 -24.47
C ILE A 265 21.48 7.33 -23.60
N LEU A 266 21.42 6.13 -24.17
CA LEU A 266 21.97 4.92 -23.58
C LEU A 266 23.41 4.73 -24.04
N TYR A 267 24.31 4.55 -23.11
CA TYR A 267 25.70 4.19 -23.32
C TYR A 267 25.89 2.71 -23.03
N LEU A 268 26.55 2.01 -23.94
CA LEU A 268 26.86 0.60 -23.87
C LEU A 268 28.38 0.45 -24.03
N ASN A 269 29.03 -0.06 -23.00
CA ASN A 269 30.43 -0.45 -23.04
C ASN A 269 30.47 -1.98 -22.95
N GLY A 270 30.67 -2.61 -24.10
CA GLY A 270 30.59 -4.05 -24.29
C GLY A 270 29.97 -4.43 -25.63
N ASN A 271 30.23 -5.67 -26.06
CA ASN A 271 29.68 -6.21 -27.32
C ASN A 271 28.33 -6.89 -27.07
N TYR A 272 27.25 -6.23 -27.51
CA TYR A 272 25.89 -6.75 -27.39
C TYR A 272 25.36 -7.20 -28.75
N LYS A 273 24.64 -8.32 -28.76
CA LYS A 273 23.98 -8.90 -29.94
C LYS A 273 22.61 -8.29 -30.17
N ASN A 274 21.83 -8.11 -29.10
CA ASN A 274 20.49 -7.53 -29.18
C ASN A 274 20.30 -6.49 -28.09
N LEU A 275 19.53 -5.46 -28.44
CA LEU A 275 18.95 -4.51 -27.50
C LEU A 275 17.47 -4.37 -27.79
N THR A 276 16.65 -4.30 -26.75
CA THR A 276 15.21 -4.11 -26.87
C THR A 276 14.70 -3.21 -25.76
N VAL A 277 13.87 -2.23 -26.09
CA VAL A 277 13.13 -1.42 -25.10
C VAL A 277 11.66 -1.79 -25.17
N TYR A 278 11.08 -2.03 -24.01
CA TYR A 278 9.67 -2.33 -23.82
C TYR A 278 8.99 -1.21 -23.03
N ALA A 279 7.75 -0.91 -23.39
CA ALA A 279 6.81 -0.22 -22.51
C ALA A 279 6.58 -1.06 -21.25
N MET A 280 6.13 -0.44 -20.16
CA MET A 280 5.74 -1.19 -18.96
C MET A 280 4.56 -2.14 -19.19
N SER A 281 3.78 -1.95 -20.26
CA SER A 281 2.76 -2.90 -20.72
C SER A 281 3.32 -4.15 -21.40
N GLY A 282 4.65 -4.27 -21.54
CA GLY A 282 5.32 -5.36 -22.26
C GLY A 282 5.40 -5.16 -23.77
N LYS A 283 4.81 -4.09 -24.32
CA LYS A 283 4.90 -3.75 -25.75
C LYS A 283 6.34 -3.39 -26.11
N GLN A 284 6.94 -4.05 -27.10
CA GLN A 284 8.22 -3.64 -27.67
C GLN A 284 8.09 -2.28 -28.36
N LEU A 285 8.93 -1.33 -27.96
CA LEU A 285 8.98 0.04 -28.48
C LEU A 285 10.22 0.33 -29.31
N TYR A 286 11.33 -0.34 -28.99
CA TYR A 286 12.59 -0.19 -29.72
C TYR A 286 13.32 -1.53 -29.79
N TYR A 287 14.02 -1.78 -30.89
CA TYR A 287 14.90 -2.94 -31.05
C TYR A 287 16.10 -2.55 -31.89
N SER A 288 17.27 -3.05 -31.52
CA SER A 288 18.47 -2.95 -32.33
C SER A 288 19.26 -4.25 -32.27
N ALA A 289 19.57 -4.80 -33.45
CA ALA A 289 20.53 -5.88 -33.59
C ALA A 289 21.93 -5.26 -33.69
N ARG A 290 22.85 -5.71 -32.83
CA ARG A 290 24.21 -5.17 -32.68
C ARG A 290 24.21 -3.66 -32.40
N PRO A 291 23.66 -3.23 -31.25
CA PRO A 291 23.67 -1.81 -30.89
C PRO A 291 25.11 -1.29 -30.81
N GLY A 292 25.32 -0.05 -31.25
CA GLY A 292 26.59 0.65 -31.05
C GLY A 292 26.78 1.06 -29.59
N GLU A 293 27.93 1.66 -29.29
CA GLU A 293 28.28 2.13 -27.94
C GLU A 293 27.34 3.22 -27.41
N THR A 294 26.57 3.87 -28.29
CA THR A 294 25.54 4.83 -27.93
C THR A 294 24.26 4.57 -28.71
N VAL A 295 23.12 4.70 -28.02
CA VAL A 295 21.78 4.57 -28.60
C VAL A 295 20.93 5.74 -28.14
N SER A 296 20.42 6.53 -29.08
CA SER A 296 19.48 7.61 -28.77
C SER A 296 18.09 7.06 -28.49
N LEU A 297 17.50 7.50 -27.38
CA LEU A 297 16.15 7.15 -26.94
C LEU A 297 15.19 8.35 -27.03
N SER A 298 15.61 9.42 -27.70
CA SER A 298 14.87 10.68 -27.83
C SER A 298 13.50 10.56 -28.52
N SER A 299 13.27 9.48 -29.26
CA SER A 299 11.96 9.19 -29.87
C SER A 299 10.95 8.59 -28.90
N LEU A 300 11.37 8.20 -27.69
CA LEU A 300 10.47 7.67 -26.67
C LEU A 300 9.77 8.84 -25.95
N PRO A 301 8.44 8.78 -25.73
CA PRO A 301 7.76 9.73 -24.86
C PRO A 301 8.31 9.71 -23.42
N ALA A 302 8.08 10.79 -22.66
CA ALA A 302 8.36 10.78 -21.22
C ALA A 302 7.63 9.63 -20.53
N GLY A 303 8.36 8.84 -19.73
CA GLY A 303 7.81 7.60 -19.18
C GLY A 303 8.87 6.65 -18.64
N ILE A 304 8.41 5.49 -18.15
CA ILE A 304 9.27 4.42 -17.64
C ILE A 304 9.27 3.27 -18.66
N TYR A 305 10.44 2.69 -18.88
CA TYR A 305 10.66 1.63 -19.84
C TYR A 305 11.53 0.52 -19.27
N SER A 306 11.44 -0.67 -19.85
CA SER A 306 12.35 -1.78 -19.60
C SER A 306 13.29 -1.97 -20.77
N LEU A 307 14.59 -1.97 -20.51
CA LEU A 307 15.65 -2.33 -21.44
C LEU A 307 15.99 -3.82 -21.23
N ARG A 308 16.16 -4.55 -22.32
CA ARG A 308 16.78 -5.88 -22.37
C ARG A 308 17.96 -5.81 -23.34
N VAL A 309 19.16 -6.15 -22.88
CA VAL A 309 20.33 -6.33 -23.73
C VAL A 309 20.83 -7.76 -23.63
N GLU A 310 21.29 -8.30 -24.74
CA GLU A 310 21.77 -9.68 -24.84
C GLU A 310 23.18 -9.64 -25.41
N GLY A 311 24.17 -10.05 -24.61
CA GLY A 311 25.57 -10.11 -24.98
C GLY A 311 26.10 -11.55 -24.93
N GLU A 312 27.42 -11.71 -25.09
CA GLU A 312 28.06 -13.03 -25.02
C GLU A 312 28.01 -13.65 -23.61
N GLN A 313 27.96 -12.81 -22.58
CA GLN A 313 27.88 -13.25 -21.18
C GLN A 313 26.44 -13.48 -20.68
N GLY A 314 25.44 -13.33 -21.55
CA GLY A 314 24.04 -13.56 -21.23
C GLY A 314 23.14 -12.34 -21.43
N VAL A 315 21.98 -12.38 -20.81
CA VAL A 315 20.93 -11.36 -20.93
C VAL A 315 20.94 -10.48 -19.68
N GLN A 316 20.94 -9.16 -19.89
CA GLN A 316 20.77 -8.17 -18.83
C GLN A 316 19.50 -7.37 -19.08
N THR A 317 18.82 -6.99 -17.99
CA THR A 317 17.62 -6.15 -18.06
C THR A 317 17.70 -5.02 -17.06
N MET A 318 17.26 -3.82 -17.45
CA MET A 318 17.17 -2.66 -16.54
C MET A 318 15.89 -1.87 -16.79
N LYS A 319 15.47 -1.08 -15.79
CA LYS A 319 14.43 -0.08 -15.97
C LYS A 319 15.07 1.31 -16.04
N PHE A 320 14.57 2.16 -16.92
CA PHE A 320 15.03 3.54 -17.03
C PHE A 320 13.84 4.48 -17.25
N ARG A 321 14.03 5.76 -16.93
CA ARG A 321 13.03 6.82 -17.12
C ARG A 321 13.53 7.78 -18.18
N VAL A 322 12.67 8.06 -19.15
CA VAL A 322 12.80 9.19 -20.08
C VAL A 322 12.10 10.38 -19.46
N ARG A 323 12.81 11.50 -19.35
CA ARG A 323 12.26 12.78 -18.88
C ARG A 323 12.00 13.70 -20.05
#